data_AF-A0A5K1E5A9-F1
#
_entry.id   AF-A0A5K1E5A9-F1
#
_cell.length_a   1.000
_cell.length_b   1.000
_cell.length_c   1.000
_cell.angle_alpha   90.00
_cell.angle_beta   90.00
_cell.angle_gamma   90.00
#
_symmetry.space_group_name_H-M   'P 1'
#
loop_
_entity.id
_entity.type
_entity.pdbx_description
1 polymer ?
#
loop_
_entity_poly.entity_id
_entity_poly.type
_entity_poly.pdbx_seq_one_letter_code
_entity_poly.pdbx_strand_id
1 'polypeptide(L)'
;SDVRAMFIFGDSIVDTGNNDFLDTNLKMKYYPYGIDFPFGPTGRATNARNPADILGELLGLPPFLPVFYDPLTKGSSVLAGVNYASVGSGVLDSTNQD
;
A
#
# COMPACT_ATOMS: atom_id res chain seq x y z
N SER A 1 -21.00 3.26 -3.28
CA SER A 1 -21.21 3.01 -1.84
C SER A 1 -21.35 4.35 -1.13
N ASP A 2 -21.81 4.37 0.13
CA ASP A 2 -21.81 5.60 0.96
C ASP A 2 -20.47 5.85 1.66
N VAL A 3 -19.46 5.00 1.41
CA VAL A 3 -18.11 5.16 1.95
C VAL A 3 -17.40 6.28 1.21
N ARG A 4 -16.90 7.27 1.95
CA ARG A 4 -16.20 8.44 1.41
C ARG A 4 -14.68 8.32 1.43
N ALA A 5 -14.14 7.50 2.32
CA ALA A 5 -12.71 7.31 2.48
C ALA A 5 -12.38 5.92 3.07
N MET A 6 -11.16 5.45 2.84
CA MET A 6 -10.64 4.21 3.44
C MET A 6 -9.22 4.42 3.95
N PHE A 7 -8.97 4.11 5.21
CA PHE A 7 -7.64 4.18 5.82
C PHE A 7 -7.16 2.77 6.09
N ILE A 8 -6.03 2.39 5.48
CA ILE A 8 -5.55 1.01 5.45
C ILE A 8 -4.39 0.88 6.42
N PHE A 9 -4.45 -0.11 7.30
CA PHE A 9 -3.38 -0.48 8.22
C PHE A 9 -3.12 -1.98 8.08
N GLY A 10 -1.85 -2.39 8.17
CA GLY A 10 -1.49 -3.80 8.03
C GLY A 10 -0.06 -3.99 7.59
N ASP A 11 0.20 -5.15 7.01
CA ASP A 11 1.50 -5.59 6.56
C ASP A 11 1.57 -5.68 5.03
N SER A 12 2.45 -6.55 4.52
CA SER A 12 2.65 -6.80 3.08
C SER A 12 1.39 -7.21 2.32
N ILE A 13 0.37 -7.76 2.99
CA ILE A 13 -0.87 -8.19 2.34
C ILE A 13 -1.62 -6.98 1.76
N VAL A 14 -1.54 -5.83 2.43
CA VAL A 14 -2.27 -4.61 2.06
C VAL A 14 -1.37 -3.41 1.77
N ASP A 15 -0.05 -3.53 1.93
CA ASP A 15 0.91 -2.51 1.50
C ASP A 15 0.90 -2.35 -0.04
N THR A 16 1.02 -1.10 -0.46
CA THR A 16 1.06 -0.68 -1.86
C THR A 16 2.33 0.10 -2.22
N GLY A 17 3.35 0.09 -1.36
CA GLY A 17 4.67 0.67 -1.63
C GLY A 17 5.19 1.64 -0.57
N ASN A 18 4.72 1.60 0.68
CA ASN A 18 5.27 2.46 1.74
C ASN A 18 6.77 2.23 1.93
N ASN A 19 7.23 0.97 1.87
CA ASN A 19 8.63 0.61 2.07
C ASN A 19 9.58 1.19 1.01
N ASP A 20 9.08 1.64 -0.15
CA ASP A 20 9.91 2.29 -1.17
C ASP A 20 10.48 3.64 -0.70
N PHE A 21 9.84 4.26 0.28
CA PHE A 21 10.21 5.53 0.88
C PHE A 21 10.97 5.38 2.21
N LEU A 22 11.23 4.14 2.64
CA LEU A 22 11.96 3.81 3.86
C LEU A 22 13.36 3.27 3.56
N ASP A 23 14.26 3.43 4.53
CA ASP A 23 15.58 2.78 4.50
C ASP A 23 15.45 1.33 5.00
N THR A 24 15.07 0.43 4.10
CA THR A 24 14.79 -0.98 4.39
C THR A 24 15.04 -1.87 3.18
N ASN A 25 15.37 -3.13 3.44
CA ASN A 25 15.48 -4.18 2.42
C ASN A 25 14.12 -4.80 2.05
N LEU A 26 13.04 -4.43 2.75
CA LEU A 26 11.69 -4.98 2.58
C LEU A 26 10.90 -4.30 1.44
N LYS A 27 11.60 -3.85 0.38
CA LYS A 27 10.98 -3.22 -0.79
C LYS A 27 10.42 -4.29 -1.71
N MET A 28 9.36 -4.02 -2.45
CA MET A 28 8.77 -4.96 -3.42
C MET A 28 8.64 -4.36 -4.82
N LYS A 29 9.30 -3.22 -5.07
CA LYS A 29 9.29 -2.55 -6.38
C LYS A 29 10.33 -3.14 -7.34
N TYR A 30 10.29 -4.45 -7.55
CA TYR A 30 11.18 -5.17 -8.46
C TYR A 30 10.52 -6.46 -8.99
N TYR A 31 11.05 -7.01 -10.09
CA TYR A 31 10.55 -8.26 -10.69
C TYR A 31 10.77 -9.48 -9.78
N PRO A 32 9.79 -10.38 -9.56
CA PRO A 32 8.58 -10.57 -10.36
C PRO A 32 7.34 -9.82 -9.89
N TYR A 33 7.42 -9.02 -8.81
CA TYR A 33 6.27 -8.28 -8.33
C TYR A 33 5.77 -7.26 -9.34
N GLY A 34 4.46 -7.13 -9.45
CA GLY A 34 3.82 -6.25 -10.44
C GLY A 34 3.90 -6.72 -11.90
N ILE A 35 4.29 -7.97 -12.18
CA ILE A 35 4.35 -8.51 -13.56
C ILE A 35 2.99 -8.44 -14.30
N ASP A 36 1.89 -8.57 -13.57
CA ASP A 36 0.52 -8.48 -14.08
C ASP A 36 -0.10 -7.09 -13.82
N PHE A 37 0.65 -6.16 -13.23
CA PHE A 37 0.18 -4.79 -12.97
C PHE A 37 0.44 -3.91 -14.21
N PRO A 38 -0.53 -3.09 -14.66
CA PRO A 38 -0.39 -2.29 -15.89
C PRO A 38 0.81 -1.33 -15.94
N PHE A 39 1.41 -1.00 -14.79
CA PHE A 39 2.53 -0.06 -14.65
C PHE A 39 3.83 -0.75 -14.20
N GLY A 40 3.86 -2.09 -14.18
CA GLY A 40 4.99 -2.87 -13.66
C GLY A 40 5.07 -2.88 -12.12
N PRO A 41 6.26 -3.10 -11.53
CA PRO A 41 6.44 -3.17 -10.08
C PRO A 41 6.03 -1.86 -9.39
N THR A 42 5.10 -1.96 -8.43
CA THR A 42 4.54 -0.81 -7.69
C THR A 42 4.89 -0.77 -6.20
N GLY A 43 5.57 -1.80 -5.67
CA GLY A 43 5.79 -1.94 -4.22
C GLY A 43 4.76 -2.82 -3.50
N ARG A 44 3.74 -3.33 -4.21
CA ARG A 44 2.86 -4.39 -3.71
C ARG A 44 3.58 -5.74 -3.70
N ALA A 45 3.43 -6.52 -2.65
CA ALA A 45 3.95 -7.89 -2.55
C ALA A 45 3.10 -8.91 -3.34
N THR A 46 2.72 -8.57 -4.57
CA THR A 46 1.91 -9.41 -5.47
C THR A 46 2.17 -9.06 -6.93
N ASN A 47 1.67 -9.87 -7.86
CA ASN A 47 1.80 -9.62 -9.29
C ASN A 47 0.91 -8.47 -9.79
N ALA A 48 -0.19 -8.18 -9.09
CA ALA A 48 -1.22 -7.24 -9.54
C ALA A 48 -1.80 -6.42 -8.36
N ARG A 49 -3.12 -6.23 -8.33
CA ARG A 49 -3.84 -5.57 -7.24
C ARG A 49 -3.82 -6.44 -5.98
N ASN A 50 -3.70 -5.81 -4.82
CA ASN A 50 -3.85 -6.47 -3.52
C ASN A 50 -5.33 -6.37 -3.03
N PRO A 51 -5.69 -7.02 -1.91
CA PRO A 51 -7.06 -6.95 -1.38
C PRO A 51 -7.55 -5.53 -1.05
N ALA A 52 -6.66 -4.61 -0.65
CA ALA A 52 -7.04 -3.23 -0.36
C ALA A 52 -7.41 -2.45 -1.63
N ASP A 53 -6.70 -2.67 -2.74
CA ASP A 53 -7.07 -2.09 -4.04
C ASP A 53 -8.46 -2.57 -4.49
N ILE A 54 -8.68 -3.89 -4.41
CA ILE A 54 -9.93 -4.52 -4.82
C ILE A 54 -11.09 -4.00 -3.96
N LEU A 55 -10.89 -3.90 -2.64
CA LEU A 55 -11.90 -3.35 -1.74
C LEU A 55 -12.18 -1.86 -2.04
N GLY A 56 -11.15 -1.06 -2.27
CA GLY A 56 -11.29 0.36 -2.62
C GLY A 56 -12.12 0.57 -3.90
N GLU A 57 -11.85 -0.25 -4.92
CA GLU A 57 -12.63 -0.26 -6.17
C GLU A 57 -14.10 -0.64 -5.94
N LEU A 58 -14.36 -1.72 -5.18
CA LEU A 58 -15.73 -2.14 -4.84
C LEU A 58 -16.48 -1.07 -4.03
N LEU A 59 -15.77 -0.28 -3.23
CA LEU A 59 -16.34 0.84 -2.48
C LEU A 59 -16.57 2.09 -3.34
N GLY A 60 -16.04 2.14 -4.57
CA GLY A 60 -16.11 3.29 -5.47
C GLY A 60 -15.17 4.43 -5.09
N LEU A 61 -14.08 4.12 -4.37
CA LEU A 61 -13.02 5.06 -4.04
C LEU A 61 -12.04 5.21 -5.23
N PRO A 62 -11.12 6.18 -5.21
CA PRO A 62 -10.06 6.25 -6.19
C PRO A 62 -9.31 4.91 -6.31
N PRO A 63 -8.91 4.49 -7.53
CA PRO A 63 -8.39 3.14 -7.76
C PRO A 63 -7.18 2.77 -6.89
N PHE A 64 -6.32 3.74 -6.59
CA PHE A 64 -5.14 3.56 -5.76
C PHE A 64 -5.05 4.69 -4.74
N LEU A 65 -5.14 4.35 -3.46
CA LEU A 65 -4.95 5.30 -2.38
C LEU A 65 -3.44 5.59 -2.20
N PRO A 66 -3.08 6.84 -1.87
CA PRO A 66 -1.68 7.21 -1.70
C PRO A 66 -1.08 6.51 -0.47
N VAL A 67 0.21 6.18 -0.57
CA VAL A 67 0.97 5.60 0.55
C VAL A 67 1.43 6.71 1.50
N PHE A 68 1.38 6.46 2.80
CA PHE A 68 1.66 7.46 3.84
C PHE A 68 3.07 8.08 3.72
N TYR A 69 4.09 7.27 3.44
CA TYR A 69 5.48 7.75 3.41
C TYR A 69 5.88 8.50 2.13
N ASP A 70 5.01 8.59 1.11
CA ASP A 70 5.28 9.44 -0.06
C ASP A 70 5.19 10.94 0.33
N PRO A 71 6.23 11.76 0.09
CA PRO A 71 6.21 13.21 0.38
C PRO A 71 5.10 13.99 -0.37
N LEU A 72 4.46 13.40 -1.37
CA LEU A 72 3.33 13.94 -2.12
C LEU A 72 1.97 13.60 -1.48
N THR A 73 1.92 12.71 -0.49
CA THR A 73 0.71 12.35 0.27
C THR A 73 0.34 13.42 1.27
N LYS A 74 -0.23 14.53 0.78
CA LYS A 74 -0.61 15.70 1.58
C LYS A 74 -1.75 16.49 0.94
N GLY A 75 -2.40 17.34 1.73
CA GLY A 75 -3.46 18.20 1.26
C GLY A 75 -4.68 17.41 0.78
N SER A 76 -5.20 17.71 -0.41
CA SER A 76 -6.42 17.06 -0.91
C SER A 76 -6.24 15.60 -1.29
N SER A 77 -5.01 15.09 -1.46
CA SER A 77 -4.78 13.70 -1.87
C SER A 77 -5.18 12.68 -0.79
N VAL A 78 -5.25 13.09 0.48
CA VAL A 78 -5.60 12.20 1.60
C VAL A 78 -7.11 12.11 1.85
N LEU A 79 -7.92 12.92 1.17
CA LEU A 79 -9.36 13.05 1.48
C LEU A 79 -10.15 11.77 1.22
N ALA A 80 -9.71 10.96 0.27
CA ALA A 80 -10.33 9.66 -0.03
C ALA A 80 -9.69 8.50 0.75
N GLY A 81 -8.70 8.78 1.59
CA GLY A 81 -7.97 7.75 2.33
C GLY A 81 -6.47 7.75 2.09
N VAL A 82 -5.77 6.96 2.90
CA VAL A 82 -4.32 6.78 2.87
C VAL A 82 -4.00 5.33 3.25
N ASN A 83 -2.98 4.76 2.62
CA ASN A 83 -2.43 3.47 2.99
C ASN A 83 -1.24 3.63 3.95
N TYR A 84 -1.39 3.15 5.18
CA TYR A 84 -0.35 3.11 6.23
C TYR A 84 0.29 1.73 6.39
N ALA A 85 -0.16 0.73 5.65
CA ALA A 85 0.41 -0.60 5.73
C ALA A 85 1.86 -0.61 5.22
N SER A 86 2.70 -1.42 5.84
CA SER A 86 4.12 -1.52 5.46
C SER A 86 4.58 -2.97 5.57
N VAL A 87 5.31 -3.46 4.56
CA VAL A 87 5.95 -4.78 4.60
C VAL A 87 6.81 -4.89 5.87
N GLY A 88 6.57 -5.95 6.64
CA GLY A 88 7.24 -6.17 7.93
C GLY A 88 6.59 -5.47 9.12
N SER A 89 5.44 -4.83 8.97
CA SER A 89 4.68 -4.35 10.12
C SER A 89 4.13 -5.54 10.93
N GLY A 90 4.09 -5.39 12.25
CA GLY A 90 3.51 -6.35 13.16
C GLY A 90 2.88 -5.66 14.36
N VAL A 91 2.18 -6.43 15.19
CA VAL A 91 1.50 -5.91 16.38
C VAL A 91 2.48 -5.71 17.54
N LEU A 92 3.52 -6.55 17.62
CA LEU A 92 4.51 -6.51 18.70
C LEU A 92 5.76 -5.76 18.25
N ASP A 93 6.39 -5.05 19.19
CA ASP A 93 7.68 -4.36 18.94
C ASP A 93 8.78 -5.34 18.51
N SER A 94 8.67 -6.61 18.91
CA SER A 94 9.61 -7.67 18.55
C SER A 94 9.44 -8.21 17.11
N THR A 95 8.44 -7.73 16.37
CA THR A 95 8.21 -8.22 15.00
C THR A 95 9.37 -7.80 14.08
N ASN A 96 9.93 -8.74 13.33
CA ASN A 96 11.04 -8.54 12.39
C ASN A 96 12.33 -7.98 13.03
N GLN A 97 12.60 -8.36 14.28
CA GLN A 97 13.87 -8.07 14.98
C GLN A 97 14.95 -9.17 14.80
N ASP A 98 14.66 -10.22 14.02
CA ASP A 98 15.57 -11.35 13.77
C ASP A 98 16.48 -11.14 12.54
#